data_AF-A0A066S0G6-F1
#
_entry.id   AF-A0A066S0G6-F1
#
_cell.length_a   1.000
_cell.length_b   1.000
_cell.length_c   1.000
_cell.angle_alpha   90.00
_cell.angle_beta   90.00
_cell.angle_gamma   90.00
#
_symmetry.space_group_name_H-M   'P 1'
#
loop_
_entity.id
_entity.type
_entity.pdbx_description
1 polymer ?
#
loop_
_entity_poly.entity_id
_entity_poly.type
_entity_poly.pdbx_seq_one_letter_code
_entity_poly.pdbx_strand_id
1 'polypeptide(L)'
;MKKMFALLSILIAALVISACTNLITKETGIGQVQGSLAYRERIALPDEALITVTLSDVSLMDAPAEVISSQSYLAGGKQVPFSFMLQYMEEEIKPGHTYAVSARIELNGQLMFITDTANHVITDPAKTIQLDLMLVKAGQ
;
A
#
# COMPACT_ATOMS: atom_id res chain seq x y z
N MET A 1 -30.60 -23.88 58.47
CA MET A 1 -29.22 -23.75 57.93
C MET A 1 -29.04 -24.25 56.49
N LYS A 2 -30.11 -24.41 55.68
CA LYS A 2 -30.01 -24.83 54.26
C LYS A 2 -30.19 -23.66 53.27
N LYS A 3 -30.95 -22.63 53.67
CA LYS A 3 -31.19 -21.41 52.87
C LYS A 3 -30.00 -20.44 52.85
N MET A 4 -29.10 -20.53 53.84
CA MET A 4 -27.90 -19.68 53.94
C MET A 4 -26.82 -20.10 52.92
N PHE A 5 -26.67 -21.40 52.66
CA PHE A 5 -25.75 -21.90 51.64
C PHE A 5 -26.24 -21.61 50.21
N ALA A 6 -27.56 -21.57 49.99
CA ALA A 6 -28.12 -21.25 48.67
C ALA A 6 -27.89 -19.79 48.27
N LEU A 7 -27.80 -18.86 49.23
CA LEU A 7 -27.56 -17.43 48.96
C LEU A 7 -26.08 -17.12 48.72
N LEU A 8 -25.16 -17.89 49.32
CA LEU A 8 -23.71 -17.69 49.13
C LEU A 8 -23.24 -18.18 47.75
N SER A 9 -23.88 -19.22 47.20
CA SER A 9 -23.56 -19.76 45.88
C SER A 9 -24.00 -18.87 44.71
N ILE A 10 -24.99 -17.99 44.92
CA ILE A 10 -25.49 -17.07 43.87
C ILE A 10 -24.58 -15.84 43.74
N LEU A 11 -23.91 -15.42 44.83
CA LEU A 11 -23.06 -14.23 44.81
C LEU A 11 -21.69 -14.46 44.14
N ILE A 12 -21.19 -15.71 44.15
CA ILE A 12 -19.90 -16.06 43.51
C ILE A 12 -20.04 -16.24 41.99
N ALA A 13 -21.22 -16.63 41.50
CA ALA A 13 -21.47 -16.79 40.07
C ALA A 13 -21.52 -15.46 39.28
N ALA A 14 -21.71 -14.32 39.96
CA ALA A 14 -21.74 -13.00 39.33
C ALA A 14 -20.35 -12.39 39.07
N LEU A 15 -19.28 -12.94 39.64
CA LEU A 15 -17.92 -12.40 39.53
C LEU A 15 -17.07 -13.00 38.41
N VAL A 16 -17.54 -14.05 37.71
CA VAL A 16 -16.71 -14.82 36.77
C VAL A 16 -16.90 -14.45 35.30
N ILE A 17 -17.81 -13.51 34.97
CA ILE A 17 -18.17 -13.23 33.56
C ILE A 17 -17.37 -12.06 32.96
N SER A 18 -16.60 -11.30 33.76
CA SER A 18 -15.96 -10.07 33.30
C SER A 18 -14.47 -10.22 32.94
N ALA A 19 -14.07 -11.31 32.28
CA ALA A 19 -12.69 -11.51 31.81
C ALA A 19 -12.56 -11.83 30.31
N CYS A 20 -13.65 -11.78 29.54
CA CYS A 20 -13.58 -11.78 28.09
C CYS A 20 -13.62 -10.35 27.54
N THR A 21 -12.77 -9.46 28.05
CA THR A 21 -12.63 -8.11 27.49
C THR A 21 -11.41 -8.09 26.55
N ASN A 22 -11.73 -8.13 25.27
CA ASN A 22 -10.95 -7.56 24.17
C ASN A 22 -9.55 -8.13 23.94
N LEU A 23 -9.49 -9.40 23.53
CA LEU A 23 -8.59 -9.75 22.44
C LEU A 23 -9.24 -9.30 21.13
N ILE A 24 -9.29 -7.98 20.90
CA ILE A 24 -9.43 -7.48 19.53
C ILE A 24 -8.06 -7.73 18.94
N THR A 25 -7.86 -8.94 18.39
CA THR A 25 -6.90 -9.11 17.31
C THR A 25 -7.35 -8.09 16.26
N LYS A 26 -6.65 -6.96 16.17
CA LYS A 26 -6.75 -6.07 15.03
C LYS A 26 -6.38 -6.97 13.84
N GLU A 27 -7.37 -7.52 13.16
CA GLU A 27 -7.13 -8.19 11.89
C GLU A 27 -6.52 -7.11 11.01
N THR A 28 -5.22 -7.20 10.84
CA THR A 28 -4.48 -6.32 9.97
C THR A 28 -4.87 -6.69 8.57
N GLY A 29 -5.80 -5.91 8.01
CA GLY A 29 -6.28 -6.10 6.66
C GLY A 29 -5.14 -5.99 5.66
N ILE A 30 -5.32 -6.66 4.52
CA ILE A 30 -4.50 -6.46 3.34
C ILE A 30 -5.19 -5.38 2.51
N GLY A 31 -4.50 -4.26 2.30
CA GLY A 31 -4.90 -3.23 1.35
C GLY A 31 -4.22 -3.43 0.00
N GLN A 32 -4.76 -2.78 -1.04
CA GLN A 32 -4.11 -2.74 -2.34
C GLN A 32 -4.27 -1.39 -3.03
N VAL A 33 -3.23 -0.98 -3.76
CA VAL A 33 -3.27 0.11 -4.74
C VAL A 33 -2.97 -0.48 -6.11
N GLN A 34 -3.80 -0.18 -7.09
CA GLN A 34 -3.68 -0.72 -8.44
C GLN A 34 -3.82 0.38 -9.48
N GLY A 35 -3.43 0.08 -10.72
CA GLY A 35 -3.35 1.13 -11.70
C GLY A 35 -2.79 0.71 -13.04
N SER A 36 -2.56 1.71 -13.86
CA SER A 36 -1.85 1.55 -15.12
C SER A 36 -0.71 2.55 -15.29
N LEU A 37 0.24 2.22 -16.17
CA LEU A 37 1.38 3.06 -16.52
C LEU A 37 1.36 3.34 -18.01
N ALA A 38 1.48 4.61 -18.39
CA ALA A 38 1.58 5.06 -19.77
C ALA A 38 2.62 6.18 -19.94
N TYR A 39 3.06 6.40 -21.17
CA TYR A 39 3.91 7.53 -21.60
C TYR A 39 3.41 8.03 -22.96
N ARG A 40 3.76 9.27 -23.35
CA ARG A 40 3.20 9.93 -24.56
C ARG A 40 4.02 9.68 -25.82
N GLU A 41 5.28 9.34 -25.65
CA GLU A 41 6.25 9.12 -26.69
C GLU A 41 5.83 7.92 -27.55
N ARG A 42 5.89 8.09 -28.86
CA ARG A 42 5.60 7.02 -29.82
C ARG A 42 6.83 6.15 -30.05
N ILE A 43 7.34 5.57 -28.98
CA ILE A 43 8.47 4.64 -29.02
C ILE A 43 8.04 3.33 -28.38
N ALA A 44 8.45 2.20 -28.97
CA ALA A 44 8.25 0.90 -28.36
C ALA A 44 9.30 0.69 -27.27
N LEU A 45 8.89 0.16 -26.11
CA LEU A 45 9.85 -0.35 -25.14
C LEU A 45 10.50 -1.62 -25.67
N PRO A 46 11.82 -1.79 -25.49
CA PRO A 46 12.47 -3.08 -25.63
C PRO A 46 11.88 -4.10 -24.66
N ASP A 47 11.86 -5.37 -25.05
CA ASP A 47 11.30 -6.46 -24.23
C ASP A 47 11.97 -6.57 -22.85
N GLU A 48 13.25 -6.21 -22.80
CA GLU A 48 14.11 -6.30 -21.62
C GLU A 48 13.99 -5.08 -20.69
N ALA A 49 13.13 -4.11 -21.04
CA ALA A 49 12.89 -2.95 -20.19
C ALA A 49 12.22 -3.41 -18.88
N LEU A 50 12.87 -3.10 -17.75
CA LEU A 50 12.39 -3.40 -16.42
C LEU A 50 11.50 -2.25 -15.94
N ILE A 51 10.24 -2.58 -15.65
CA ILE A 51 9.27 -1.67 -15.06
C ILE A 51 9.28 -1.92 -13.55
N THR A 52 9.46 -0.87 -12.76
CA THR A 52 9.37 -0.91 -11.30
C THR A 52 8.36 0.11 -10.83
N VAL A 53 7.40 -0.34 -10.02
CA VAL A 53 6.37 0.50 -9.38
C VAL A 53 6.52 0.37 -7.88
N THR A 54 6.45 1.49 -7.17
CA THR A 54 6.76 1.53 -5.73
C THR A 54 5.75 2.39 -5.00
N LEU A 55 5.17 1.85 -3.93
CA LEU A 55 4.40 2.55 -2.93
C LEU A 55 5.34 2.94 -1.79
N SER A 56 5.38 4.23 -1.47
CA SER A 56 6.25 4.76 -0.42
C SER A 56 5.52 5.70 0.52
N ASP A 57 5.98 5.74 1.76
CA ASP A 57 5.68 6.81 2.71
C ASP A 57 6.57 8.03 2.38
N VAL A 58 5.93 9.12 1.97
CA VAL A 58 6.56 10.38 1.56
C VAL A 58 6.28 11.52 2.54
N SER A 59 5.98 11.18 3.80
CA SER A 59 5.64 12.16 4.83
C SER A 59 6.81 13.06 5.23
N LEU A 60 8.04 12.59 5.04
CA LEU A 60 9.25 13.33 5.37
C LEU A 60 9.84 13.92 4.09
N MET A 61 10.03 15.24 4.07
CA MET A 61 10.50 15.97 2.88
C MET A 61 12.02 15.85 2.67
N ASP A 62 12.78 15.65 3.74
CA ASP A 62 14.26 15.68 3.73
C ASP A 62 14.89 14.32 4.07
N ALA A 63 14.14 13.25 3.91
CA ALA A 63 14.59 11.89 4.16
C ALA A 63 14.26 10.98 2.97
N PRO A 64 15.05 9.91 2.75
CA PRO A 64 14.66 8.87 1.81
C PRO A 64 13.27 8.32 2.18
N ALA A 65 12.40 8.22 1.19
CA ALA A 65 11.05 7.68 1.39
C ALA A 65 11.10 6.21 1.80
N GLU A 66 10.31 5.83 2.81
CA GLU A 66 10.20 4.44 3.26
C GLU A 66 9.38 3.66 2.23
N VAL A 67 9.91 2.56 1.70
CA VAL A 67 9.21 1.71 0.74
C VAL A 67 8.29 0.75 1.50
N ILE A 68 6.99 0.83 1.19
CA ILE A 68 5.96 -0.06 1.76
C ILE A 68 5.77 -1.29 0.87
N SER A 69 5.70 -1.07 -0.44
CA SER A 69 5.48 -2.16 -1.41
C SER A 69 6.14 -1.83 -2.74
N SER A 70 6.62 -2.86 -3.44
CA SER A 70 7.26 -2.70 -4.74
C SER A 70 6.96 -3.88 -5.65
N GLN A 71 6.71 -3.59 -6.92
CA GLN A 71 6.48 -4.57 -7.97
C GLN A 71 7.41 -4.29 -9.14
N SER A 72 8.11 -5.32 -9.61
CA SER A 72 8.99 -5.23 -10.78
C SER A 72 8.71 -6.33 -11.78
N TYR A 73 8.66 -6.00 -13.07
CA TYR A 73 8.46 -6.95 -14.16
C TYR A 73 9.01 -6.41 -15.49
N LEU A 74 9.32 -7.31 -16.42
CA LEU A 74 9.78 -6.94 -17.76
C LEU A 74 8.60 -6.52 -18.65
N ALA A 75 8.85 -5.59 -19.57
CA ALA A 75 7.88 -5.18 -20.58
C ALA A 75 7.46 -6.38 -21.46
N GLY A 76 8.42 -7.25 -21.83
CA GLY A 76 8.15 -8.54 -22.47
C GLY A 76 7.29 -8.44 -23.73
N GLY A 77 7.59 -7.48 -24.62
CA GLY A 77 6.86 -7.23 -25.86
C GLY A 77 5.50 -6.53 -25.70
N LYS A 78 5.05 -6.30 -24.47
CA LYS A 78 3.81 -5.55 -24.22
C LYS A 78 4.03 -4.06 -24.47
N GLN A 79 2.96 -3.38 -24.86
CA GLN A 79 2.92 -1.94 -25.04
C GLN A 79 2.03 -1.31 -23.98
N VAL A 80 2.19 0.00 -23.78
CA VAL A 80 1.33 0.76 -22.88
C VAL A 80 -0.16 0.60 -23.23
N PRO A 81 -1.07 0.62 -22.24
CA PRO A 81 -0.78 0.75 -20.81
C PRO A 81 -0.30 -0.56 -20.17
N PHE A 82 0.64 -0.46 -19.22
CA PHE A 82 1.05 -1.59 -18.36
C PHE A 82 0.23 -1.55 -17.07
N SER A 83 -0.20 -2.69 -16.52
CA SER A 83 -0.95 -2.75 -15.26
C SER A 83 -0.05 -3.04 -14.07
N PHE A 84 -0.37 -2.49 -12.90
CA PHE A 84 0.30 -2.82 -11.64
C PHE A 84 -0.68 -3.06 -10.50
N MET A 85 -0.20 -3.76 -9.47
CA MET A 85 -0.89 -3.97 -8.21
C MET A 85 0.13 -4.05 -7.08
N LEU A 86 -0.03 -3.19 -6.08
CA LEU A 86 0.81 -3.09 -4.89
C LEU A 86 -0.04 -3.43 -3.67
N GLN A 87 0.27 -4.55 -3.03
CA GLN A 87 -0.38 -4.96 -1.77
C GLN A 87 0.42 -4.42 -0.59
N TYR A 88 -0.28 -4.04 0.48
CA TYR A 88 0.32 -3.54 1.71
C TYR A 88 -0.50 -4.02 2.92
N MET A 89 0.12 -4.09 4.09
CA MET A 89 -0.58 -4.35 5.34
C MET A 89 -1.17 -3.04 5.87
N GLU A 90 -2.42 -3.05 6.30
CA GLU A 90 -3.07 -1.84 6.83
C GLU A 90 -2.38 -1.27 8.09
N GLU A 91 -1.58 -2.06 8.80
CA GLU A 91 -0.76 -1.60 9.93
C GLU A 91 0.45 -0.74 9.51
N GLU A 92 0.92 -0.85 8.27
CA GLU A 92 2.00 -0.02 7.73
C GLU A 92 1.53 1.41 7.45
N ILE A 93 0.21 1.61 7.33
CA ILE A 93 -0.42 2.92 7.09
C ILE A 93 -0.67 3.64 8.42
N LYS A 94 0.12 4.69 8.65
CA LYS A 94 0.14 5.48 9.87
C LYS A 94 -0.77 6.72 9.74
N PRO A 95 -1.53 7.08 10.79
CA PRO A 95 -2.32 8.31 10.79
C PRO A 95 -1.46 9.56 10.59
N GLY A 96 -1.91 10.48 9.73
CA GLY A 96 -1.20 11.74 9.46
C GLY A 96 -0.02 11.62 8.48
N HIS A 97 0.25 10.42 7.97
CA HIS A 97 1.27 10.19 6.95
C HIS A 97 0.70 10.34 5.53
N THR A 98 1.57 10.66 4.57
CA THR A 98 1.26 10.79 3.14
C THR A 98 1.95 9.68 2.38
N TYR A 99 1.20 8.99 1.50
CA TYR A 99 1.71 7.88 0.69
C TYR A 99 1.62 8.23 -0.78
N ALA A 100 2.60 7.78 -1.56
CA ALA A 100 2.65 8.03 -2.99
C ALA A 100 3.07 6.79 -3.77
N VAL A 101 2.55 6.67 -4.99
CA VAL A 101 3.04 5.70 -5.98
C VAL A 101 4.00 6.41 -6.94
N SER A 102 5.15 5.80 -7.16
CA SER A 102 6.09 6.19 -8.20
C SER A 102 6.36 5.01 -9.14
N ALA A 103 6.77 5.33 -10.36
CA ALA A 103 7.19 4.30 -11.29
C ALA A 103 8.39 4.76 -12.11
N ARG A 104 9.21 3.79 -12.48
CA ARG A 104 10.32 3.97 -13.41
C ARG A 104 10.44 2.79 -14.36
N ILE A 105 11.02 3.07 -15.51
CA ILE A 105 11.36 2.07 -16.53
C ILE A 105 12.85 2.20 -16.83
N GLU A 106 13.58 1.10 -16.67
CA GLU A 106 15.03 1.03 -16.85
C GLU A 106 15.38 -0.02 -17.91
N LEU A 107 16.42 0.23 -18.69
CA LEU A 107 17.00 -0.76 -19.60
C LEU A 107 18.47 -0.91 -19.27
N ASN A 108 18.91 -2.11 -18.92
CA ASN A 108 20.30 -2.38 -18.52
C ASN A 108 20.80 -1.43 -17.40
N GLY A 109 19.92 -1.07 -16.46
CA GLY A 109 20.21 -0.15 -15.36
C GLY A 109 20.19 1.34 -15.74
N GLN A 110 19.91 1.68 -17.00
CA GLN A 110 19.76 3.07 -17.44
C GLN A 110 18.29 3.49 -17.41
N LEU A 111 18.01 4.58 -16.70
CA LEU A 111 16.66 5.15 -16.61
C LEU A 111 16.18 5.65 -17.98
N MET A 112 15.02 5.15 -18.42
CA MET A 112 14.35 5.56 -19.66
C MET A 112 13.15 6.46 -19.39
N PHE A 113 12.32 6.08 -18.41
CA PHE A 113 11.09 6.79 -18.05
C PHE A 113 10.89 6.83 -16.54
N ILE A 114 10.26 7.88 -16.04
CA ILE A 114 9.94 8.04 -14.62
C ILE A 114 8.65 8.86 -14.44
N THR A 115 7.93 8.66 -13.34
CA THR A 115 6.88 9.60 -12.89
C THR A 115 7.51 10.86 -12.31
N ASP A 116 7.08 12.04 -12.73
CA ASP A 116 7.57 13.35 -12.26
C ASP A 116 6.57 14.11 -11.38
N THR A 117 5.37 13.56 -11.18
CA THR A 117 4.33 14.10 -10.32
C THR A 117 4.19 13.32 -9.01
N ALA A 118 3.72 14.02 -7.97
CA ALA A 118 3.35 13.38 -6.71
C ALA A 118 2.00 12.65 -6.86
N ASN A 119 2.02 11.32 -6.91
CA ASN A 119 0.81 10.51 -7.09
C ASN A 119 0.34 9.97 -5.74
N HIS A 120 -0.31 10.84 -4.95
CA HIS A 120 -0.76 10.50 -3.61
C HIS A 120 -1.90 9.49 -3.60
N VAL A 121 -1.87 8.57 -2.64
CA VAL A 121 -2.81 7.47 -2.49
C VAL A 121 -3.12 7.20 -1.02
N ILE A 122 -4.15 6.40 -0.75
CA ILE A 122 -4.56 5.87 0.56
C ILE A 122 -5.06 6.95 1.54
N THR A 123 -4.21 7.90 1.91
CA THR A 123 -4.49 8.97 2.88
C THR A 123 -4.77 10.33 2.24
N ASP A 124 -4.74 10.40 0.91
CA ASP A 124 -5.18 11.59 0.17
C ASP A 124 -6.69 11.84 0.38
N PRO A 125 -7.19 13.07 0.15
CA PRO A 125 -8.60 13.39 0.39
C PRO A 125 -9.60 12.49 -0.34
N ALA A 126 -9.24 11.94 -1.51
CA ALA A 126 -10.08 11.04 -2.28
C ALA A 126 -9.94 9.57 -1.86
N LYS A 127 -9.00 9.24 -0.95
CA LYS A 127 -8.65 7.86 -0.55
C LYS A 127 -8.37 6.98 -1.75
N THR A 128 -7.50 7.46 -2.63
CA THR A 128 -7.22 6.88 -3.92
C THR A 128 -6.57 5.49 -3.75
N ILE A 129 -7.18 4.48 -4.37
CA ILE A 129 -6.67 3.09 -4.46
C ILE A 129 -6.49 2.62 -5.91
N GLN A 130 -6.95 3.42 -6.87
CA GLN A 130 -6.83 3.18 -8.30
C GLN A 130 -6.32 4.46 -8.96
N LEU A 131 -5.23 4.38 -9.73
CA LEU A 131 -4.68 5.52 -10.47
C LEU A 131 -3.97 5.13 -11.76
N ASP A 132 -4.03 6.03 -12.73
CA ASP A 132 -3.24 5.93 -13.96
C ASP A 132 -2.02 6.85 -13.86
N LEU A 133 -0.84 6.28 -14.02
CA LEU A 133 0.43 6.96 -13.95
C LEU A 133 0.87 7.37 -15.35
N MET A 134 1.19 8.64 -15.51
CA MET A 134 1.87 9.16 -16.69
C MET A 134 3.36 9.34 -16.40
N LEU A 135 4.19 8.64 -17.17
CA LEU A 135 5.62 8.75 -17.09
C LEU A 135 6.13 9.71 -18.17
N VAL A 136 7.23 10.38 -17.84
CA VAL A 136 8.00 11.24 -18.74
C VAL A 136 9.33 10.58 -19.06
N LYS A 137 9.89 10.90 -20.23
CA LYS A 137 11.22 10.44 -20.61
C LYS A 137 12.28 11.06 -19.70
N ALA A 138 13.21 10.25 -19.21
CA ALA A 138 14.31 10.73 -18.39
C ALA A 138 15.22 11.69 -19.17
N GLY A 139 15.66 12.77 -18.51
CA GLY A 139 16.56 13.77 -19.08
C GLY A 139 15.89 14.84 -19.95
N GLN A 140 14.57 15.01 -19.82
CA GLN A 140 13.83 16.15 -20.36
C GLN A 140 13.65 17.28 -19.34
#